data_AF-A0A2S8EZY6-F1
#
_entry.id   AF-A0A2S8EZY6-F1
#
_cell.length_a   1.000
_cell.length_b   1.000
_cell.length_c   1.000
_cell.angle_alpha   90.00
_cell.angle_beta   90.00
_cell.angle_gamma   90.00
#
_symmetry.space_group_name_H-M   'P 1'
#
loop_
_entity.id
_entity.type
_entity.pdbx_description
1 polymer ?
#
loop_
_entity_poly.entity_id
_entity_poly.type
_entity_poly.pdbx_seq_one_letter_code
_entity_poly.pdbx_strand_id
1 'polypeptide(L)' 'MSTADLNPETPHTYLVRVGHNQVTVVCQTAAEAIERAKKQLRRDFPRLWDVISSLSESKFEVKELD' A
#
# COMPACT_ATOMS: atom_id res chain seq x y z
N MET A 1 29.27 11.93 4.89
CA MET A 1 28.28 10.87 5.14
C MET A 1 27.09 11.17 4.25
N SER A 2 26.91 10.38 3.19
CA SER A 2 25.84 10.56 2.20
C SER A 2 24.56 9.95 2.75
N THR A 3 23.60 10.77 3.13
CA THR A 3 22.26 10.31 3.51
C THR A 3 21.31 10.50 2.34
N ALA A 4 20.92 9.37 1.76
CA ALA A 4 19.74 9.12 0.94
C ALA A 4 19.58 9.98 -0.33
N ASP A 5 19.83 9.32 -1.47
CA ASP A 5 19.09 9.54 -2.72
C ASP A 5 17.59 9.70 -2.43
N LEU A 6 17.15 10.94 -2.25
CA LEU A 6 15.76 11.34 -2.48
C LEU A 6 15.63 11.53 -3.98
N ASN A 7 15.68 10.43 -4.71
CA ASN A 7 15.43 10.48 -6.13
C ASN A 7 13.89 10.54 -6.30
N PRO A 8 13.34 11.58 -6.95
CA PRO A 8 11.90 11.70 -7.20
C PRO A 8 11.52 10.75 -8.35
N GLU A 9 11.76 9.45 -8.15
CA GLU A 9 11.74 8.46 -9.21
C GLU A 9 10.33 8.04 -9.55
N THR A 10 10.18 7.74 -10.83
CA THR A 10 8.98 7.31 -11.53
C THR A 10 7.97 6.56 -10.67
N PRO A 11 6.66 6.80 -10.83
CA PRO A 11 5.65 6.06 -10.08
C PRO A 11 5.80 4.55 -10.33
N HIS A 12 6.07 3.81 -9.27
CA HIS A 12 6.23 2.36 -9.27
C HIS A 12 4.90 1.68 -8.99
N THR A 13 4.75 0.47 -9.52
CA THR A 13 3.57 -0.36 -9.25
C THR A 13 3.84 -1.22 -8.02
N TYR A 14 2.96 -1.15 -7.05
CA TYR A 14 3.04 -1.95 -5.82
C TYR A 14 1.81 -2.84 -5.70
N LEU A 15 2.03 -4.11 -5.40
CA LEU A 15 1.01 -5.05 -4.96
C LEU A 15 0.95 -5.05 -3.44
N VAL A 16 -0.16 -4.58 -2.89
CA VAL A 16 -0.44 -4.62 -1.45
C VAL A 16 -1.40 -5.77 -1.17
N ARG A 17 -0.97 -6.71 -0.34
CA ARG A 17 -1.78 -7.84 0.11
C ARG A 17 -2.17 -7.67 1.56
N VAL A 18 -3.44 -7.89 1.86
CA VAL A 18 -3.97 -7.93 3.23
C VAL A 18 -4.87 -9.15 3.38
N GLY A 19 -4.35 -10.15 4.09
CA GLY A 19 -5.00 -11.46 4.19
C GLY A 19 -5.22 -12.08 2.80
N HIS A 20 -6.49 -12.28 2.43
CA HIS A 20 -6.87 -12.86 1.13
C HIS A 20 -7.05 -11.80 0.02
N ASN A 21 -7.10 -10.52 0.38
CA ASN A 21 -7.31 -9.43 -0.58
C ASN A 21 -5.96 -8.92 -1.10
N GLN A 22 -5.94 -8.58 -2.39
CA GLN A 22 -4.77 -8.03 -3.07
C GLN A 22 -5.21 -6.79 -3.84
N VAL A 23 -4.44 -5.71 -3.73
CA VAL A 23 -4.70 -4.45 -4.42
C VAL A 23 -3.41 -3.97 -5.05
N THR A 24 -3.46 -3.74 -6.35
CA THR A 24 -2.36 -3.12 -7.07
C THR A 24 -2.56 -1.61 -7.09
N VAL A 25 -1.54 -0.87 -6.69
CA VAL A 25 -1.55 0.60 -6.61
C VAL A 25 -0.28 1.15 -7.23
N VAL A 26 -0.40 2.32 -7.86
CA VAL A 26 0.75 3.02 -8.45
C VAL A 26 1.07 4.23 -7.58
N CYS A 27 2.30 4.30 -7.07
CA CYS A 27 2.76 5.33 -6.12
C CYS A 27 4.29 5.41 -6.10
N GLN A 28 4.84 6.38 -5.37
CA GLN A 28 6.29 6.62 -5.33
C GLN A 28 6.96 5.83 -4.21
N THR A 29 6.21 5.42 -3.19
CA THR A 29 6.76 4.73 -2.02
C THR A 29 5.86 3.60 -1.54
N ALA A 30 6.46 2.62 -0.85
CA ALA A 30 5.72 1.54 -0.20
C ALA A 30 4.75 2.04 0.89
N ALA A 31 5.08 3.13 1.58
CA ALA A 31 4.18 3.74 2.57
C ALA A 31 2.93 4.31 1.90
N GLU A 32 3.09 5.05 0.79
CA GLU A 32 1.96 5.51 -0.02
C GLU A 32 1.15 4.35 -0.59
N ALA A 33 1.79 3.22 -0.92
CA ALA A 33 1.10 2.04 -1.43
C ALA A 33 0.07 1.53 -0.42
N ILE A 34 0.44 1.45 0.86
CA ILE A 34 -0.47 1.02 1.93
C ILE A 34 -1.64 2.00 2.07
N GLU A 35 -1.37 3.31 2.06
CA GLU A 35 -2.42 4.32 2.17
C GLU A 35 -3.41 4.26 0.99
N ARG A 36 -2.90 4.11 -0.24
CA ARG A 36 -3.73 3.98 -1.44
C ARG A 36 -4.52 2.67 -1.43
N ALA A 37 -3.89 1.57 -1.02
CA ALA A 37 -4.57 0.28 -0.88
C ALA A 37 -5.70 0.35 0.15
N LYS A 38 -5.46 0.98 1.31
CA LYS A 38 -6.51 1.24 2.32
C LYS A 38 -7.66 2.06 1.75
N LYS A 39 -7.39 3.12 0.99
CA LYS A 39 -8.43 3.92 0.31
C LYS A 39 -9.26 3.10 -0.68
N GLN A 40 -8.62 2.23 -1.44
CA GLN A 40 -9.28 1.35 -2.40
C GLN A 40 -10.14 0.30 -1.68
N LEU A 41 -9.57 -0.38 -0.69
CA LEU A 41 -10.28 -1.34 0.16
C LEU A 41 -11.47 -0.74 0.89
N ARG A 42 -11.40 0.53 1.30
CA ARG A 42 -12.55 1.25 1.89
C ARG A 42 -13.71 1.38 0.91
N ARG A 43 -13.41 1.59 -0.38
CA ARG A 43 -14.42 1.71 -1.44
C ARG A 43 -15.01 0.36 -1.82
N ASP A 44 -14.16 -0.65 -1.93
CA ASP A 44 -14.58 -2.00 -2.34
C ASP A 44 -15.28 -2.76 -1.21
N PHE A 45 -14.84 -2.58 0.03
CA PHE A 45 -15.35 -3.26 1.21
C PHE A 45 -15.72 -2.29 2.34
N PRO A 46 -16.68 -1.37 2.13
CA PRO A 46 -17.05 -0.38 3.14
C PRO A 46 -17.55 -1.03 4.44
N ARG A 47 -18.17 -2.22 4.36
CA ARG A 47 -18.63 -2.99 5.52
C ARG A 47 -17.50 -3.64 6.32
N LEU A 48 -16.36 -3.91 5.69
CA LEU A 48 -15.19 -4.50 6.34
C LEU A 48 -14.18 -3.43 6.76
N TRP A 49 -14.49 -2.16 6.54
CA TRP A 49 -13.57 -1.06 6.82
C TRP A 49 -13.18 -0.97 8.29
N ASP A 50 -14.10 -1.21 9.24
CA ASP A 50 -13.77 -1.29 10.67
C ASP A 50 -12.68 -2.33 10.97
N VAL A 51 -12.73 -3.49 10.30
CA VAL A 51 -11.70 -4.51 10.43
C VAL A 51 -10.41 -4.04 9.74
N ILE A 52 -10.49 -3.57 8.51
CA ILE A 52 -9.31 -3.18 7.71
C ILE A 52 -8.55 -2.02 8.35
N SER A 53 -9.26 -1.07 8.94
CA SER A 53 -8.70 0.11 9.62
C SER A 53 -8.10 -0.21 10.98
N SER A 54 -8.56 -1.26 11.66
CA SER A 54 -7.98 -1.73 12.92
C SER A 54 -6.78 -2.66 12.74
N LEU A 55 -6.50 -3.11 11.52
CA LEU A 55 -5.31 -3.90 11.22
C LEU A 55 -4.03 -3.05 11.30
N SER A 56 -3.03 -3.59 12.00
CA SER A 56 -1.68 -3.03 12.01
C SER A 56 -1.05 -3.05 10.62
N GLU A 57 -0.20 -2.07 10.33
CA GLU A 57 0.50 -1.95 9.05
C GLU A 57 1.34 -3.19 8.71
N SER A 58 1.84 -3.91 9.72
CA SER A 58 2.55 -5.19 9.56
C SER A 58 1.71 -6.30 8.94
N LYS A 59 0.38 -6.14 8.82
CA LYS A 59 -0.52 -7.07 8.12
C LYS A 59 -0.67 -6.77 6.63
N PHE A 60 -0.12 -5.64 6.19
CA PHE A 60 -0.11 -5.23 4.79
C PHE A 60 1.25 -5.62 4.21
N GLU A 61 1.26 -6.67 3.41
CA GLU A 61 2.44 -7.09 2.67
C GLU A 61 2.53 -6.25 1.40
N VAL A 62 3.59 -5.44 1.27
CA VAL A 62 3.82 -4.61 0.09
C VAL A 62 4.92 -5.25 -0.75
N LYS A 63 4.62 -5.52 -2.01
CA LYS A 63 5.57 -6.03 -2.99
C LYS A 63 5.63 -5.09 -4.18
N GLU A 64 6.81 -4.60 -4.51
CA GLU A 64 7.03 -3.85 -5.75
C GLU A 64 6.90 -4.79 -6.96
N LEU A 65 6.17 -4.35 -7.97
CA LEU A 65 6.03 -4.99 -9.26
C LEU A 65 6.82 -4.13 -10.26
N ASP A 66 7.97 -4.64 -10.67
CA ASP A 66 8.83 -4.11 -11.73
C ASP A 66 8.16 -4.26 -13.11
#